data_AF-A0A7H1VPD1-F1
#
_entry.id   AF-A0A7H1VPD1-F1
#
_cell.length_a   1.000
_cell.length_b   1.000
_cell.length_c   1.000
_cell.angle_alpha   90.00
_cell.angle_beta   90.00
_cell.angle_gamma   90.00
#
_symmetry.space_group_name_H-M   'P 1'
#
loop_
_entity.id
_entity.type
_entity.pdbx_description
1 polymer ?
#
loop_
_entity_poly.entity_id
_entity_poly.type
_entity_poly.pdbx_seq_one_letter_code
_entity_poly.pdbx_strand_id
1 'polypeptide(L)'
;MGCKKNWTQSEIELLRDLWGSKTIPQIAKIMGRSQNAITVKSKRIGLGAFKDHSEYIPALQVSKLLGIDIHTITDYWIPRLGLPFKHIAPRGKKEFTYIRISSLITWLKNNPDRWDSRRVELYAFGSEPEWLKQKRKNDSANKPKGCIKWTPQEDAKLIYLYRQGEKIKDIADKLGRSLSGVEHRVARLDVWGSGAYIGNNRQNERKKNRRAFEHKALEARLIATLKTRFNQLNWDGFWQKDICMKWNPVKGCTSGEINCDECSSFIRMKPQYCKRCGGTFYSRQIQDICDLCKKARKKQYQKKWAVLNKRT
;
A
#
# COMPACT_ATOMS: atom_id res chain seq x y z
N MET A 1 8.52 40.57 6.63
CA MET A 1 9.36 39.35 6.51
C MET A 1 10.37 39.35 7.64
N GLY A 2 10.30 38.39 8.58
CA GLY A 2 11.19 38.36 9.74
C GLY A 2 12.63 37.99 9.36
N CYS A 3 13.59 38.74 9.89
CA CYS A 3 15.03 38.52 9.69
C CYS A 3 15.41 37.10 10.15
N LYS A 4 16.12 36.34 9.30
CA LYS A 4 16.53 34.96 9.63
C LYS A 4 17.62 35.02 10.70
N LYS A 5 17.31 34.56 11.93
CA LYS A 5 18.33 34.38 12.97
C LYS A 5 19.41 33.40 12.51
N ASN A 6 20.64 33.88 12.38
CA ASN A 6 21.81 33.05 12.11
C ASN A 6 22.02 32.04 13.23
N TRP A 7 22.64 30.90 12.89
CA TRP A 7 22.95 29.85 13.87
C TRP A 7 24.32 30.13 14.47
N THR A 8 24.41 30.21 15.79
CA THR A 8 25.70 30.32 16.49
C THR A 8 26.35 28.93 16.62
N GLN A 9 27.64 28.90 16.89
CA GLN A 9 28.37 27.65 17.11
C GLN A 9 27.86 26.91 18.35
N SER A 10 27.59 27.63 19.44
CA SER A 10 26.98 27.08 20.67
C SER A 10 25.60 26.46 20.44
N GLU A 11 24.77 27.05 19.58
CA GLU A 11 23.48 26.45 19.21
C GLU A 11 23.66 25.14 18.40
N ILE A 12 24.72 25.04 17.60
CA ILE A 12 25.00 23.83 16.81
C ILE A 12 25.47 22.70 17.75
N GLU A 13 26.33 23.01 18.71
CA GLU A 13 26.78 22.05 19.74
C GLU A 13 25.61 21.57 20.59
N LEU A 14 24.80 22.50 21.12
CA LEU A 14 23.60 22.15 21.86
C LEU A 14 22.64 21.28 21.04
N LEU A 15 22.48 21.57 19.73
CA LEU A 15 21.66 20.74 18.85
C LEU A 15 22.21 19.32 18.69
N ARG A 16 23.54 19.15 18.64
CA ARG A 16 24.20 17.83 18.57
C ARG A 16 23.95 17.03 19.85
N ASP A 17 24.11 17.66 21.01
CA ASP A 17 23.97 17.00 22.32
C ASP A 17 22.52 16.57 22.59
N LEU A 18 21.55 17.37 22.15
CA LEU A 18 20.13 17.05 22.30
C LEU A 18 19.61 16.05 21.24
N TRP A 19 20.38 15.79 20.18
CA TRP A 19 19.93 14.92 19.09
C TRP A 19 19.91 13.45 19.53
N GLY A 20 18.81 12.74 19.25
CA GLY A 20 18.64 11.34 19.66
C GLY A 20 18.13 11.15 21.09
N SER A 21 18.34 12.14 21.98
CA SER A 21 17.79 12.12 23.35
C SER A 21 16.43 12.82 23.44
N LYS A 22 16.23 13.93 22.71
CA LYS A 22 14.99 14.72 22.69
C LYS A 22 14.33 14.71 21.31
N THR A 23 13.01 14.81 21.29
CA THR A 23 12.25 14.90 20.02
C THR A 23 12.39 16.30 19.41
N ILE A 24 12.18 16.44 18.10
CA ILE A 24 12.26 17.74 17.41
C ILE A 24 11.35 18.81 18.05
N PRO A 25 10.10 18.51 18.46
CA PRO A 25 9.29 19.46 19.21
C PRO A 25 9.90 19.91 20.54
N GLN A 26 10.55 19.00 21.28
CA GLN A 26 11.21 19.32 22.54
C GLN A 26 12.46 20.19 22.30
N ILE A 27 13.27 19.85 21.30
CA ILE A 27 14.45 20.65 20.92
C ILE A 27 14.01 22.06 20.49
N ALA A 28 12.92 22.17 19.72
CA ALA A 28 12.32 23.45 19.31
C ALA A 28 11.96 24.33 20.51
N LYS A 29 11.34 23.72 21.53
CA LYS A 29 10.99 24.41 22.77
C LYS A 29 12.23 24.85 23.56
N ILE A 30 13.23 23.99 23.69
CA ILE A 30 14.47 24.27 24.44
C ILE A 30 15.27 25.40 23.77
N MET A 31 15.40 25.37 22.44
CA MET A 31 16.20 26.34 21.69
C MET A 31 15.44 27.61 21.30
N GLY A 32 14.13 27.71 21.60
CA GLY A 32 13.29 28.83 21.18
C GLY A 32 13.21 29.02 19.66
N ARG A 33 13.34 27.95 18.88
CA ARG A 33 13.33 27.95 17.40
C ARG A 33 12.17 27.13 16.85
N SER A 34 11.75 27.38 15.62
CA SER A 34 10.69 26.58 14.99
C SER A 34 11.18 25.16 14.66
N GLN A 35 10.27 24.18 14.69
CA GLN A 35 10.58 22.78 14.34
C GLN A 35 11.17 22.65 12.93
N ASN A 36 10.72 23.50 12.00
CA ASN A 36 11.23 23.55 10.63
C ASN A 36 12.69 24.05 10.59
N ALA A 37 13.04 25.05 11.40
CA ALA A 37 14.42 25.56 11.46
C ALA A 37 15.39 24.47 11.94
N ILE A 38 15.01 23.70 12.97
CA ILE A 38 15.81 22.57 13.47
C ILE A 38 15.92 21.47 12.41
N THR A 39 14.81 21.10 11.77
CA THR A 39 14.81 20.06 10.73
C THR A 39 15.70 20.43 9.54
N VAL A 40 15.69 21.71 9.12
CA VAL A 40 16.54 22.18 8.03
C VAL A 40 18.00 22.22 8.48
N LYS A 41 18.29 22.70 9.69
CA LYS A 41 19.66 22.78 10.19
C LYS A 41 20.26 21.39 10.38
N SER A 42 19.56 20.46 11.02
CA SER A 42 20.03 19.09 11.28
C SER A 42 20.42 18.37 9.99
N LYS A 43 19.62 18.54 8.92
CA LYS A 43 19.95 18.04 7.58
C LYS A 43 21.21 18.67 6.99
N ARG A 44 21.41 19.98 7.14
CA ARG A 44 22.59 20.69 6.62
C ARG A 44 23.88 20.28 7.32
N ILE A 45 23.81 19.96 8.62
CA ILE A 45 24.98 19.52 9.39
C ILE A 45 25.17 18.00 9.39
N GLY A 46 24.28 17.25 8.71
CA GLY A 46 24.44 15.80 8.52
C GLY A 46 24.09 14.93 9.73
N LEU A 47 23.23 15.38 10.65
CA LEU A 47 22.87 14.65 11.89
C LEU A 47 22.04 13.35 11.69
N GLY A 48 21.76 12.94 10.45
CA GLY A 48 21.03 11.70 10.17
C GLY A 48 19.61 11.63 10.75
N ALA A 49 19.12 10.42 11.00
CA ALA A 49 17.82 10.20 11.60
C ALA A 49 17.92 10.11 13.14
N PHE A 50 16.85 10.47 13.83
CA PHE A 50 16.76 10.38 15.30
C PHE A 50 17.18 9.00 15.84
N LYS A 51 16.73 7.93 15.19
CA LYS A 51 16.99 6.54 15.58
C LYS A 51 18.47 6.15 15.55
N ASP A 52 19.29 6.87 14.79
CA ASP A 52 20.71 6.55 14.59
C ASP A 52 21.57 7.06 15.77
N HIS A 53 21.04 8.01 16.54
CA HIS A 53 21.70 8.65 17.69
C HIS A 53 20.98 8.40 19.02
N SER A 54 19.89 7.63 19.02
CA SER A 54 19.10 7.35 20.22
C SER A 54 19.46 6.02 20.84
N GLU A 55 19.44 5.93 22.18
CA GLU A 55 19.51 4.65 22.93
C GLU A 55 18.33 3.70 22.65
N TYR A 56 17.31 4.23 21.97
CA TYR A 56 16.11 3.53 21.59
C TYR A 56 16.16 3.15 20.12
N ILE A 57 15.69 1.95 19.79
CA ILE A 57 15.55 1.49 18.42
C ILE A 57 14.06 1.26 18.10
N PRO A 58 13.57 1.67 16.91
CA PRO A 58 12.21 1.38 16.50
C PRO A 58 11.98 -0.14 16.43
N ALA A 59 10.78 -0.61 16.77
CA ALA A 59 10.42 -2.03 16.68
C ALA A 59 10.65 -2.62 15.26
N LEU A 60 10.47 -1.81 14.22
CA LEU A 60 10.80 -2.20 12.84
C LEU A 60 12.29 -2.47 12.63
N GLN A 61 13.17 -1.71 13.28
CA GLN A 61 14.61 -1.94 13.21
C GLN A 61 15.00 -3.22 13.96
N VAL A 62 14.36 -3.49 15.10
CA VAL A 62 14.52 -4.76 15.84
C VAL A 62 14.10 -5.94 14.96
N SER A 63 12.95 -5.84 14.30
CA SER A 63 12.44 -6.84 13.36
C SER A 63 13.46 -7.16 12.26
N LYS A 64 14.07 -6.12 11.67
CA LYS A 64 15.12 -6.29 10.65
C LYS A 64 16.39 -6.90 11.22
N LEU A 65 16.84 -6.44 12.38
CA LEU A 65 18.05 -6.91 13.04
C LEU A 65 17.94 -8.41 13.39
N LEU A 66 16.77 -8.83 13.87
CA LEU A 66 16.52 -10.22 14.28
C LEU A 66 16.03 -11.12 13.15
N GLY A 67 15.64 -10.57 12.00
CA GLY A 67 14.96 -11.30 10.93
C GLY A 67 13.63 -11.90 11.38
N ILE A 68 12.87 -11.17 12.20
CA ILE A 68 11.57 -11.61 12.78
C ILE A 68 10.46 -10.69 12.27
N ASP A 69 9.26 -11.23 12.11
CA ASP A 69 8.10 -10.45 11.71
C ASP A 69 7.75 -9.38 12.76
N ILE A 70 7.42 -8.17 12.30
CA ILE A 70 7.16 -7.03 13.20
C ILE A 70 5.98 -7.28 14.14
N HIS A 71 4.94 -8.00 13.70
CA HIS A 71 3.77 -8.32 14.50
C HIS A 71 4.11 -9.29 15.63
N THR A 72 5.14 -10.12 15.46
CA THR A 72 5.65 -10.95 16.56
C THR A 72 6.18 -10.07 17.70
N ILE A 73 6.80 -8.94 17.37
CA ILE A 73 7.30 -8.00 18.38
C ILE A 73 6.14 -7.17 18.96
N THR A 74 5.35 -6.53 18.10
CA THR A 74 4.33 -5.55 18.54
C THR A 74 3.10 -6.20 19.15
N ASP A 75 2.69 -7.36 18.66
CA ASP A 75 1.38 -7.96 19.00
C ASP A 75 1.54 -9.15 19.95
N TYR A 76 2.78 -9.64 20.14
CA TYR A 76 3.08 -10.77 21.03
C TYR A 76 4.14 -10.44 22.08
N TRP A 77 5.39 -10.09 21.72
CA TRP A 77 6.46 -9.87 22.71
C TRP A 77 6.15 -8.73 23.68
N ILE A 78 5.68 -7.61 23.17
CA ILE A 78 5.32 -6.45 23.98
C ILE A 78 4.12 -6.74 24.89
N PRO A 79 2.92 -7.08 24.36
CA PRO A 79 1.73 -7.20 25.19
C PRO A 79 1.66 -8.49 26.01
N ARG A 80 2.24 -9.61 25.55
CA ARG A 80 2.10 -10.92 26.22
C ARG A 80 3.33 -11.37 26.99
N LEU A 81 4.53 -10.99 26.54
CA LEU A 81 5.80 -11.39 27.16
C LEU A 81 6.49 -10.21 27.89
N GLY A 82 5.84 -9.05 27.97
CA GLY A 82 6.29 -7.92 28.78
C GLY A 82 7.58 -7.26 28.30
N LEU A 83 7.88 -7.27 27.00
CA LEU A 83 9.06 -6.55 26.47
C LEU A 83 8.92 -5.03 26.72
N PRO A 84 9.83 -4.37 27.45
CA PRO A 84 9.73 -2.94 27.74
C PRO A 84 9.82 -2.08 26.48
N PHE A 85 8.89 -1.12 26.35
CA PHE A 85 8.82 -0.22 25.20
C PHE A 85 8.37 1.19 25.59
N LYS A 86 8.51 2.13 24.66
CA LYS A 86 7.97 3.49 24.74
C LYS A 86 7.38 3.91 23.40
N HIS A 87 6.32 4.70 23.43
CA HIS A 87 5.86 5.42 22.25
C HIS A 87 6.59 6.75 22.14
N ILE A 88 7.22 6.99 20.99
CA ILE A 88 7.96 8.22 20.71
C ILE A 88 7.53 8.77 19.36
N ALA A 89 7.26 10.07 19.29
CA ALA A 89 7.07 10.81 18.04
C ALA A 89 8.27 11.73 17.76
N PRO A 90 9.37 11.25 17.14
CA PRO A 90 10.57 12.06 16.95
C PRO A 90 10.32 13.38 16.21
N ARG A 91 9.34 13.39 15.29
CA ARG A 91 8.93 14.57 14.50
C ARG A 91 7.60 15.18 14.96
N GLY A 92 7.03 14.74 16.07
CA GLY A 92 5.76 15.24 16.64
C GLY A 92 4.47 14.85 15.90
N LYS A 93 4.53 14.28 14.70
CA LYS A 93 3.32 13.95 13.91
C LYS A 93 2.80 12.52 14.11
N LYS A 94 3.70 11.55 14.14
CA LYS A 94 3.37 10.12 14.21
C LYS A 94 4.23 9.47 15.27
N GLU A 95 3.58 8.70 16.12
CA GLU A 95 4.21 7.88 17.15
C GLU A 95 4.66 6.54 16.58
N PHE A 96 5.78 6.05 17.11
CA PHE A 96 6.30 4.73 16.82
C PHE A 96 6.67 4.04 18.12
N THR A 97 6.63 2.72 18.10
CA THR A 97 7.09 1.88 19.20
C THR A 97 8.61 1.80 19.17
N TYR A 98 9.24 2.25 20.24
CA TYR A 98 10.67 2.26 20.45
C TYR A 98 11.02 1.35 21.63
N ILE A 99 12.09 0.58 21.48
CA ILE A 99 12.59 -0.36 22.48
C ILE A 99 14.00 0.08 22.84
N ARG A 100 14.33 0.16 24.13
CA ARG A 100 15.69 0.50 24.56
C ARG A 100 16.63 -0.67 24.27
N ILE A 101 17.80 -0.40 23.70
CA ILE A 101 18.74 -1.45 23.28
C ILE A 101 19.14 -2.35 24.46
N SER A 102 19.46 -1.77 25.61
CA SER A 102 19.85 -2.52 26.82
C SER A 102 18.72 -3.43 27.31
N SER A 103 17.49 -2.91 27.38
CA SER A 103 16.31 -3.69 27.78
C SER A 103 16.02 -4.83 26.80
N LEU A 104 16.21 -4.60 25.49
CA LEU A 104 16.07 -5.64 24.48
C LEU A 104 17.08 -6.76 24.68
N ILE A 105 18.36 -6.44 24.88
CA ILE A 105 19.43 -7.44 25.08
C ILE A 105 19.15 -8.29 26.31
N THR A 106 18.78 -7.67 27.44
CA THR A 106 18.40 -8.40 28.66
C THR A 106 17.20 -9.31 28.42
N TRP A 107 16.19 -8.83 27.69
CA TRP A 107 15.01 -9.63 27.37
C TRP A 107 15.33 -10.82 26.45
N LEU A 108 16.17 -10.63 25.43
CA LEU A 108 16.60 -11.70 24.51
C LEU A 108 17.39 -12.79 25.22
N LYS A 109 18.21 -12.42 26.22
CA LYS A 109 18.95 -13.36 27.07
C LYS A 109 17.99 -14.23 27.89
N ASN A 110 16.93 -13.64 28.43
CA ASN A 110 15.96 -14.35 29.27
C ASN A 110 14.96 -15.19 28.47
N ASN A 111 14.81 -14.94 27.16
CA ASN A 111 13.86 -15.63 26.28
C ASN A 111 14.56 -16.22 25.03
N PRO A 112 15.51 -17.16 25.19
CA PRO A 112 16.33 -17.68 24.10
C PRO A 112 15.54 -18.55 23.10
N ASP A 113 14.40 -19.11 23.50
CA ASP A 113 13.51 -19.94 22.68
C ASP A 113 12.71 -19.12 21.65
N ARG A 114 12.56 -17.82 21.87
CA ARG A 114 11.69 -16.95 21.06
C ARG A 114 12.33 -16.40 19.80
N TRP A 115 13.62 -16.61 19.62
CA TRP A 115 14.35 -16.08 18.47
C TRP A 115 15.52 -16.97 18.08
N ASP A 116 15.94 -16.84 16.82
CA ASP A 116 16.98 -17.66 16.21
C ASP A 116 18.23 -16.81 15.96
N SER A 117 19.33 -17.16 16.60
CA SER A 117 20.58 -16.40 16.51
C SER A 117 21.23 -16.49 15.14
N ARG A 118 20.93 -17.50 14.32
CA ARG A 118 21.49 -17.65 12.96
C ARG A 118 20.99 -16.59 12.00
N ARG A 119 19.85 -15.96 12.31
CA ARG A 119 19.29 -14.85 11.52
C ARG A 119 19.97 -13.51 11.80
N VAL A 120 20.76 -13.44 12.87
CA VAL A 120 21.35 -12.20 13.37
C VAL A 120 22.81 -12.13 12.95
N GLU A 121 23.20 -11.00 12.35
CA GLU A 121 24.59 -10.73 11.98
C GLU A 121 25.53 -10.80 13.20
N LEU A 122 26.78 -11.19 12.98
CA LEU A 122 27.79 -11.19 14.03
C LEU A 122 28.05 -9.74 14.48
N TYR A 123 28.15 -9.49 15.79
CA TYR A 123 28.30 -8.14 16.36
C TYR A 123 27.15 -7.17 16.08
N ALA A 124 25.95 -7.66 15.72
CA ALA A 124 24.78 -6.80 15.46
C ALA A 124 24.40 -5.89 16.64
N PHE A 125 24.79 -6.27 17.88
CA PHE A 125 24.56 -5.48 19.09
C PHE A 125 25.80 -4.69 19.55
N GLY A 126 26.82 -4.56 18.70
CA GLY A 126 28.10 -3.90 18.99
C GLY A 126 29.08 -4.75 19.80
N SER A 127 28.59 -5.74 20.53
CA SER A 127 29.41 -6.73 21.24
C SER A 127 28.84 -8.13 21.07
N GLU A 128 29.70 -9.14 21.20
CA GLU A 128 29.31 -10.55 21.16
C GLU A 128 29.50 -11.16 22.55
N PRO A 129 28.52 -11.00 23.46
CA PRO A 129 28.63 -11.52 24.82
C PRO A 129 28.62 -13.05 24.83
N GLU A 130 29.18 -13.65 25.90
CA GLU A 130 29.42 -15.10 25.96
C GLU A 130 28.14 -15.94 25.83
N TRP A 131 27.03 -15.47 26.43
CA TRP A 131 25.74 -16.13 26.31
C TRP A 131 25.23 -16.19 24.85
N LEU A 132 25.56 -15.19 24.03
CA LEU A 132 25.15 -15.16 22.63
C LEU A 132 25.97 -16.14 21.78
N LYS A 133 27.27 -16.25 22.07
CA LYS A 133 28.14 -17.26 21.43
C LYS A 133 27.65 -18.68 21.73
N GLN A 134 27.27 -18.96 22.97
CA GLN A 134 26.70 -20.24 23.37
C GLN A 134 25.37 -20.51 22.64
N LYS A 135 24.48 -19.52 22.57
CA LYS A 135 23.22 -19.65 21.82
C LYS A 135 23.45 -19.95 20.34
N ARG A 136 24.42 -19.30 19.68
CA ARG A 136 24.77 -19.58 18.28
C ARG A 136 25.23 -21.02 18.06
N LYS A 137 26.04 -21.58 18.96
CA LYS A 137 26.44 -23.00 18.90
C LYS A 137 25.21 -23.92 18.99
N ASN A 138 24.32 -23.63 19.94
CA ASN A 138 23.09 -24.43 20.15
C ASN A 138 22.12 -24.35 18.96
N ASP A 139 21.85 -23.15 18.45
CA ASP A 139 20.95 -22.96 17.30
C ASP A 139 21.55 -23.56 16.01
N SER A 140 22.88 -23.58 15.87
CA SER A 140 23.56 -24.20 14.73
C SER A 140 23.47 -25.72 14.78
N ALA A 141 23.59 -26.32 15.96
CA ALA A 141 23.41 -27.77 16.16
C ALA A 141 21.95 -28.20 15.92
N ASN A 142 20.98 -27.41 16.40
CA ASN A 142 19.55 -27.72 16.30
C ASN A 142 18.90 -27.03 15.09
N LYS A 143 19.17 -27.54 13.88
CA LYS A 143 18.56 -27.00 12.67
C LYS A 143 17.07 -27.38 12.56
N PRO A 144 16.14 -26.41 12.55
CA PRO A 144 14.73 -26.71 12.33
C PRO A 144 14.56 -27.29 10.93
N LYS A 145 13.73 -28.32 10.81
CA LYS A 145 13.31 -28.85 9.51
C LYS A 145 12.64 -27.70 8.74
N GLY A 146 13.23 -27.31 7.61
CA GLY A 146 12.72 -26.21 6.81
C GLY A 146 11.32 -26.48 6.27
N CYS A 147 10.67 -25.45 5.71
CA CYS A 147 9.38 -25.62 5.03
C CYS A 147 9.59 -26.39 3.72
N ILE A 148 9.46 -27.72 3.79
CA ILE A 148 9.59 -28.61 2.63
C ILE A 148 8.40 -28.35 1.70
N LYS A 149 8.67 -28.10 0.40
CA LYS A 149 7.59 -27.92 -0.58
C LYS A 149 6.77 -29.21 -0.70
N TRP A 150 5.47 -29.07 -0.90
CA TRP A 150 4.59 -30.20 -1.16
C TRP A 150 4.76 -30.66 -2.61
N THR A 151 4.92 -31.96 -2.80
CA THR A 151 4.97 -32.58 -4.12
C THR A 151 3.58 -33.07 -4.53
N PRO A 152 3.28 -33.19 -5.84
CA PRO A 152 2.01 -33.74 -6.30
C PRO A 152 1.74 -35.17 -5.81
N GLN A 153 2.79 -35.97 -5.61
CA GLN A 153 2.71 -37.34 -5.08
C GLN A 153 2.28 -37.33 -3.60
N GLU A 154 2.84 -36.43 -2.79
CA GLU A 154 2.42 -36.23 -1.41
C GLU A 154 0.97 -35.74 -1.33
N ASP A 155 0.56 -34.83 -2.22
CA ASP A 155 -0.83 -34.36 -2.29
C ASP A 155 -1.79 -35.51 -2.64
N ALA A 156 -1.44 -36.35 -3.63
CA ALA A 156 -2.24 -37.51 -4.00
C ALA A 156 -2.35 -38.53 -2.86
N LYS A 157 -1.24 -38.81 -2.16
CA LYS A 157 -1.22 -39.69 -0.99
C LYS A 157 -2.03 -39.12 0.17
N LEU A 158 -1.93 -37.81 0.42
CA LEU A 158 -2.73 -37.10 1.42
C LEU A 158 -4.22 -37.19 1.09
N ILE A 159 -4.61 -36.93 -0.15
CA ILE A 159 -6.01 -37.01 -0.59
C ILE A 159 -6.53 -38.44 -0.43
N TYR A 160 -5.75 -39.44 -0.81
CA TYR A 160 -6.11 -40.85 -0.65
C TYR A 160 -6.35 -41.19 0.83
N LEU A 161 -5.39 -40.92 1.71
CA LEU A 161 -5.51 -41.24 3.14
C LEU A 161 -6.65 -40.47 3.82
N TYR A 162 -6.87 -39.22 3.43
CA TYR A 162 -7.96 -38.40 3.95
C TYR A 162 -9.33 -38.94 3.51
N ARG A 163 -9.47 -39.41 2.27
CA ARG A 163 -10.70 -40.04 1.77
C ARG A 163 -11.00 -41.38 2.46
N GLN A 164 -9.98 -42.11 2.91
CA GLN A 164 -10.14 -43.32 3.71
C GLN A 164 -10.60 -43.02 5.15
N GLY A 165 -10.71 -41.74 5.55
CA GLY A 165 -11.17 -41.34 6.87
C GLY A 165 -10.09 -41.41 7.96
N GLU A 166 -8.82 -41.49 7.58
CA GLU A 166 -7.73 -41.46 8.56
C GLU A 166 -7.65 -40.11 9.28
N LYS A 167 -7.24 -40.13 10.55
CA LYS A 167 -7.08 -38.90 11.32
C LYS A 167 -5.88 -38.12 10.79
N ILE A 168 -5.98 -36.79 10.79
CA ILE A 168 -4.93 -35.90 10.27
C ILE A 168 -3.58 -36.13 10.97
N LYS A 169 -3.59 -36.49 12.26
CA LYS A 169 -2.38 -36.84 13.00
C LYS A 169 -1.68 -38.07 12.40
N ASP A 170 -2.41 -39.14 12.14
CA ASP A 170 -1.87 -40.39 11.58
C ASP A 170 -1.37 -40.17 10.14
N ILE A 171 -2.07 -39.32 9.38
CA ILE A 171 -1.64 -38.87 8.05
C ILE A 171 -0.32 -38.10 8.14
N ALA A 172 -0.18 -37.20 9.11
CA ALA A 172 1.04 -36.42 9.33
C ALA A 172 2.24 -37.31 9.65
N ASP A 173 2.05 -38.30 10.52
CA ASP A 173 3.08 -39.28 10.88
C ASP A 173 3.46 -40.15 9.66
N LYS A 174 2.49 -40.62 8.87
CA LYS A 174 2.71 -41.38 7.62
C LYS A 174 3.41 -40.59 6.51
N LEU A 175 3.28 -39.26 6.51
CA LEU A 175 3.93 -38.36 5.55
C LEU A 175 5.23 -37.75 6.10
N GLY A 176 5.56 -37.96 7.38
CA GLY A 176 6.69 -37.30 8.04
C GLY A 176 6.57 -35.77 8.08
N ARG A 177 5.33 -35.24 8.05
CA ARG A 177 5.02 -33.80 8.06
C ARG A 177 4.46 -33.39 9.42
N SER A 178 4.46 -32.09 9.71
CA SER A 178 3.80 -31.58 10.92
C SER A 178 2.28 -31.62 10.77
N LEU A 179 1.57 -31.86 11.88
CA LEU A 179 0.10 -31.88 11.95
C LEU A 179 -0.51 -30.62 11.32
N SER A 180 -0.08 -29.43 11.75
CA SER A 180 -0.54 -28.15 11.19
C SER A 180 -0.22 -28.02 9.70
N GLY A 181 0.89 -28.60 9.23
CA GLY A 181 1.25 -28.63 7.82
C GLY A 181 0.24 -29.40 6.97
N VAL A 182 -0.22 -30.57 7.46
CA VAL A 182 -1.24 -31.39 6.80
C VAL A 182 -2.62 -30.71 6.87
N GLU A 183 -3.03 -30.20 8.04
CA GLU A 183 -4.30 -29.48 8.21
C GLU A 183 -4.43 -28.30 7.23
N HIS A 184 -3.41 -27.45 7.16
CA HIS A 184 -3.39 -26.32 6.23
C HIS A 184 -3.36 -26.75 4.76
N ARG A 185 -2.79 -27.93 4.47
CA ARG A 185 -2.74 -28.45 3.10
C ARG A 185 -4.10 -28.97 2.66
N VAL A 186 -4.76 -29.78 3.50
CA VAL A 186 -6.13 -30.28 3.30
C VAL A 186 -7.08 -29.11 3.02
N ALA A 187 -7.05 -28.05 3.83
CA ALA A 187 -7.91 -26.88 3.66
C ALA A 187 -7.71 -26.11 2.34
N ARG A 188 -6.58 -26.32 1.65
CA ARG A 188 -6.23 -25.62 0.41
C ARG A 188 -6.31 -26.53 -0.82
N LEU A 189 -6.60 -27.82 -0.66
CA LEU A 189 -6.77 -28.79 -1.73
C LEU A 189 -8.25 -29.17 -1.89
N ASP A 190 -8.63 -29.53 -3.12
CA ASP A 190 -9.93 -30.10 -3.44
C ASP A 190 -9.97 -31.59 -3.10
N VAL A 191 -10.02 -31.89 -1.80
CA VAL A 191 -9.84 -33.25 -1.30
C VAL A 191 -10.99 -34.18 -1.74
N TRP A 192 -12.19 -33.66 -1.97
CA TRP A 192 -13.36 -34.45 -2.40
C TRP A 192 -13.59 -34.45 -3.93
N GLY A 193 -13.04 -33.49 -4.67
CA GLY A 193 -13.19 -33.41 -6.11
C GLY A 193 -11.91 -33.74 -6.89
N SER A 194 -11.45 -32.75 -7.64
CA SER A 194 -10.35 -32.82 -8.62
C SER A 194 -8.95 -33.02 -8.02
N GLY A 195 -8.78 -32.88 -6.70
CA GLY A 195 -7.46 -32.84 -6.07
C GLY A 195 -6.67 -31.57 -6.36
N ALA A 196 -7.26 -30.61 -7.09
CA ALA A 196 -6.60 -29.37 -7.45
C ALA A 196 -6.44 -28.44 -6.25
N TYR A 197 -5.49 -27.52 -6.36
CA TYR A 197 -5.26 -26.51 -5.35
C TYR A 197 -6.35 -25.41 -5.40
N ILE A 198 -7.19 -25.33 -4.36
CA ILE A 198 -8.32 -24.39 -4.23
C ILE A 198 -7.91 -23.03 -3.67
N GLY A 199 -6.87 -22.98 -2.82
CA GLY A 199 -6.67 -21.87 -1.88
C GLY A 199 -6.76 -20.45 -2.48
N ASN A 200 -7.34 -19.51 -1.71
CA ASN A 200 -7.65 -18.10 -2.04
C ASN A 200 -6.99 -17.55 -3.32
N ASN A 201 -7.54 -17.89 -4.48
CA ASN A 201 -6.99 -17.46 -5.76
C ASN A 201 -7.52 -16.08 -6.13
N ARG A 202 -7.24 -15.12 -5.24
CA ARG A 202 -7.62 -13.71 -5.40
C ARG A 202 -7.14 -13.14 -6.74
N GLN A 203 -6.06 -13.68 -7.30
CA GLN A 203 -5.57 -13.30 -8.63
C GLN A 203 -6.46 -13.84 -9.75
N ASN A 204 -6.86 -15.11 -9.71
CA ASN A 204 -7.78 -15.66 -10.71
C ASN A 204 -9.19 -15.07 -10.60
N GLU A 205 -9.69 -14.82 -9.40
CA GLU A 205 -10.94 -14.07 -9.19
C GLU A 205 -10.85 -12.65 -9.76
N ARG A 206 -9.75 -11.93 -9.49
CA ARG A 206 -9.52 -10.60 -10.09
C ARG A 206 -9.48 -10.65 -11.61
N LYS A 207 -8.84 -11.66 -12.21
CA LYS A 207 -8.81 -11.85 -13.68
C LYS A 207 -10.21 -12.14 -14.23
N LYS A 208 -10.99 -13.02 -13.58
CA LYS A 208 -12.37 -13.33 -13.95
C LYS A 208 -13.26 -12.10 -13.89
N ASN A 209 -13.20 -11.35 -12.77
CA ASN A 209 -13.99 -10.13 -12.58
C ASN A 209 -13.60 -9.03 -13.58
N ARG A 210 -12.29 -8.92 -13.93
CA ARG A 210 -11.84 -8.01 -14.97
C ARG A 210 -12.44 -8.36 -16.33
N ARG A 211 -12.40 -9.63 -16.74
CA ARG A 211 -13.00 -10.08 -18.01
C ARG A 211 -14.50 -9.81 -18.06
N ALA A 212 -15.22 -10.09 -16.97
CA ALA A 212 -16.66 -9.80 -16.88
C ALA A 212 -16.96 -8.29 -17.00
N PHE A 213 -16.15 -7.44 -16.36
CA PHE A 213 -16.27 -5.99 -16.51
C PHE A 213 -15.97 -5.51 -17.93
N GLU A 214 -14.89 -6.02 -18.55
CA GLU A 214 -14.53 -5.69 -19.93
C GLU A 214 -15.65 -6.06 -20.90
N HIS A 215 -16.25 -7.25 -20.76
CA HIS A 215 -17.41 -7.67 -21.54
C HIS A 215 -18.59 -6.71 -21.39
N LYS A 216 -19.00 -6.42 -20.15
CA LYS A 216 -20.11 -5.50 -19.85
C LYS A 216 -19.85 -4.09 -20.38
N ALA A 217 -18.61 -3.64 -20.33
CA ALA A 217 -18.20 -2.34 -20.87
C ALA A 217 -18.27 -2.30 -22.40
N LEU A 218 -17.91 -3.40 -23.08
CA LEU A 218 -18.03 -3.52 -24.54
C LEU A 218 -19.49 -3.53 -24.97
N GLU A 219 -20.35 -4.30 -24.30
CA GLU A 219 -21.79 -4.32 -24.55
C GLU A 219 -22.41 -2.93 -24.39
N ALA A 220 -22.09 -2.23 -23.31
CA ALA A 220 -22.60 -0.88 -23.07
C ALA A 220 -22.17 0.11 -24.16
N ARG A 221 -20.93 0.01 -24.67
CA ARG A 221 -20.44 0.84 -25.78
C ARG A 221 -21.17 0.51 -27.07
N LEU A 222 -21.33 -0.78 -27.40
CA LEU A 222 -22.03 -1.22 -28.60
C LEU A 222 -23.48 -0.70 -28.60
N ILE A 223 -24.20 -0.88 -27.49
CA ILE A 223 -25.57 -0.37 -27.34
C ILE A 223 -25.62 1.16 -27.52
N ALA A 224 -24.68 1.90 -26.92
CA ALA A 224 -24.63 3.34 -27.05
C ALA A 224 -24.39 3.77 -28.52
N THR A 225 -23.45 3.12 -29.21
CA THR A 225 -23.16 3.38 -30.63
C THR A 225 -24.35 3.09 -31.51
N LEU A 226 -25.02 1.95 -31.33
CA LEU A 226 -26.21 1.58 -32.09
C LEU A 226 -27.34 2.58 -31.88
N LYS A 227 -27.61 2.98 -30.64
CA LYS A 227 -28.62 4.00 -30.33
C LYS A 227 -28.29 5.36 -30.93
N THR A 228 -27.02 5.77 -30.90
CA THR A 228 -26.59 7.00 -31.57
C THR A 228 -26.79 6.93 -33.08
N ARG A 229 -26.46 5.80 -33.72
CA ARG A 229 -26.69 5.62 -35.15
C ARG A 229 -28.18 5.65 -35.48
N PHE A 230 -29.01 4.98 -34.69
CA PHE A 230 -30.46 4.99 -34.82
C PHE A 230 -31.03 6.41 -34.72
N ASN A 231 -30.63 7.18 -33.70
CA ASN A 231 -31.08 8.56 -33.53
C ASN A 231 -30.58 9.47 -34.66
N GLN A 232 -29.37 9.26 -35.17
CA GLN A 232 -28.85 10.02 -36.31
C GLN A 232 -29.71 9.83 -37.55
N LEU A 233 -30.11 8.59 -37.85
CA LEU A 233 -30.93 8.26 -39.01
C LEU A 233 -32.36 8.79 -38.88
N ASN A 234 -33.00 8.61 -37.71
CA ASN A 234 -34.39 9.01 -37.52
C ASN A 234 -34.58 10.51 -37.38
N TRP A 235 -33.54 11.23 -36.98
CA TRP A 235 -33.59 12.67 -36.78
C TRP A 235 -32.73 13.41 -37.81
N ASP A 236 -32.39 12.78 -38.92
CA ASP A 236 -31.64 13.44 -39.98
C ASP A 236 -32.49 14.58 -40.58
N GLY A 237 -31.91 15.76 -40.77
CA GLY A 237 -32.62 16.96 -41.22
C GLY A 237 -33.09 17.93 -40.12
N PHE A 238 -33.29 17.49 -38.87
CA PHE A 238 -33.70 18.39 -37.78
C PHE A 238 -32.51 19.09 -37.11
N TRP A 239 -32.08 20.23 -37.65
CA TRP A 239 -30.92 20.96 -37.12
C TRP A 239 -31.15 21.53 -35.71
N GLN A 240 -32.41 21.80 -35.32
CA GLN A 240 -32.75 22.32 -33.99
C GLN A 240 -32.33 21.36 -32.86
N LYS A 241 -32.27 20.05 -33.11
CA LYS A 241 -31.81 19.04 -32.13
C LYS A 241 -30.38 19.33 -31.64
N ASP A 242 -29.54 19.86 -32.52
CA ASP A 242 -28.12 20.06 -32.25
C ASP A 242 -27.88 21.21 -31.28
N ILE A 243 -28.81 22.18 -31.24
CA ILE A 243 -28.80 23.33 -30.33
C ILE A 243 -29.72 23.18 -29.11
N CYS A 244 -30.43 22.05 -28.98
CA CYS A 244 -31.36 21.78 -27.87
C CYS A 244 -30.65 21.16 -26.64
N MET A 245 -30.97 21.67 -25.44
CA MET A 245 -30.51 21.15 -24.14
C MET A 245 -31.09 19.77 -23.81
N LYS A 246 -32.28 19.46 -24.32
CA LYS A 246 -33.01 18.20 -24.09
C LYS A 246 -32.65 17.09 -25.09
N TRP A 247 -31.66 17.32 -25.95
CA TRP A 247 -31.18 16.30 -26.88
C TRP A 247 -29.99 15.54 -26.30
N ASN A 248 -29.99 14.22 -26.44
CA ASN A 248 -28.86 13.37 -26.10
C ASN A 248 -28.55 12.42 -27.27
N PRO A 249 -27.30 12.32 -27.76
CA PRO A 249 -26.98 11.46 -28.89
C PRO A 249 -27.35 9.98 -28.69
N VAL A 250 -27.30 9.46 -27.46
CA VAL A 250 -27.64 8.06 -27.16
C VAL A 250 -29.12 7.90 -26.82
N LYS A 251 -29.71 8.84 -26.06
CA LYS A 251 -31.12 8.72 -25.62
C LYS A 251 -32.14 9.33 -26.59
N GLY A 252 -31.71 10.15 -27.54
CA GLY A 252 -32.59 10.95 -28.40
C GLY A 252 -33.15 12.18 -27.68
N CYS A 253 -34.38 12.56 -28.02
CA CYS A 253 -35.11 13.63 -27.34
C CYS A 253 -35.53 13.17 -25.94
N THR A 254 -35.00 13.80 -24.89
CA THR A 254 -35.37 13.45 -23.51
C THR A 254 -36.78 13.91 -23.13
N SER A 255 -37.40 14.76 -23.93
CA SER A 255 -38.80 15.17 -23.77
C SER A 255 -39.79 14.23 -24.45
N GLY A 256 -39.33 13.23 -25.21
CA GLY A 256 -40.20 12.26 -25.89
C GLY A 256 -40.92 12.78 -27.14
N GLU A 257 -40.57 13.97 -27.60
CA GLU A 257 -41.14 14.58 -28.80
C GLU A 257 -40.70 13.82 -30.07
N ILE A 258 -41.52 13.87 -31.11
CA ILE A 258 -41.32 13.14 -32.38
C ILE A 258 -40.67 14.04 -33.44
N ASN A 259 -40.89 15.37 -33.35
CA ASN A 259 -40.36 16.38 -34.27
C ASN A 259 -39.71 17.51 -33.46
N CYS A 260 -38.57 18.02 -33.94
CA CYS A 260 -37.87 19.13 -33.31
C CYS A 260 -38.35 20.49 -33.83
N ASP A 261 -38.75 20.64 -35.10
CA ASP A 261 -39.02 21.95 -35.70
C ASP A 261 -40.26 22.65 -35.13
N GLU A 262 -41.24 21.89 -34.67
CA GLU A 262 -42.48 22.37 -34.01
C GLU A 262 -42.49 22.09 -32.50
N CYS A 263 -41.31 21.81 -31.93
CA CYS A 263 -41.18 21.35 -30.55
C CYS A 263 -41.45 22.48 -29.54
N SER A 264 -42.62 22.45 -28.89
CA SER A 264 -42.97 23.35 -27.77
C SER A 264 -42.05 23.16 -26.55
N SER A 265 -41.48 21.97 -26.40
CA SER A 265 -40.54 21.60 -25.35
C SER A 265 -39.10 22.10 -25.57
N PHE A 266 -38.81 22.79 -26.68
CA PHE A 266 -37.45 23.19 -27.06
C PHE A 266 -36.80 24.14 -26.04
N ILE A 267 -35.55 23.84 -25.65
CA ILE A 267 -34.73 24.70 -24.78
C ILE A 267 -33.38 24.89 -25.45
N ARG A 268 -33.07 26.12 -25.89
CA ARG A 268 -31.79 26.44 -26.53
C ARG A 268 -30.62 26.36 -25.54
N MET A 269 -29.49 25.83 -25.99
CA MET A 269 -28.23 25.87 -25.23
C MET A 269 -27.81 27.32 -24.95
N LYS A 270 -27.51 27.62 -23.69
CA LYS A 270 -26.99 28.93 -23.28
C LYS A 270 -25.48 29.04 -23.61
N PRO A 271 -25.00 30.22 -24.03
CA PRO A 271 -23.58 30.45 -24.23
C PRO A 271 -22.82 30.31 -22.91
N GLN A 272 -21.63 29.71 -22.98
CA GLN A 272 -20.70 29.56 -21.85
C GLN A 272 -19.33 30.12 -22.23
N TYR A 273 -18.55 30.53 -21.24
CA TYR A 273 -17.28 31.22 -21.45
C TYR A 273 -16.09 30.40 -20.93
N CYS A 274 -15.09 30.19 -21.78
CA CYS A 274 -13.93 29.40 -21.41
C CYS A 274 -12.95 30.21 -20.56
N LYS A 275 -12.72 29.81 -19.30
CA LYS A 275 -11.76 30.46 -18.38
C LYS A 275 -10.30 30.46 -18.86
N ARG A 276 -9.97 29.64 -19.87
CA ARG A 276 -8.60 29.52 -20.40
C ARG A 276 -8.34 30.39 -21.63
N CYS A 277 -9.28 30.42 -22.58
CA CYS A 277 -9.10 31.13 -23.86
C CYS A 277 -10.06 32.30 -24.05
N GLY A 278 -10.96 32.57 -23.10
CA GLY A 278 -11.97 33.64 -23.19
C GLY A 278 -13.11 33.38 -24.19
N GLY A 279 -12.96 32.41 -25.09
CA GLY A 279 -13.94 32.13 -26.14
C GLY A 279 -15.27 31.61 -25.63
N THR A 280 -16.34 32.00 -26.32
CA THR A 280 -17.71 31.50 -26.13
C THR A 280 -17.87 30.12 -26.74
N PHE A 281 -18.54 29.21 -26.04
CA PHE A 281 -18.87 27.89 -26.54
C PHE A 281 -20.24 27.43 -26.05
N TYR A 282 -20.82 26.46 -26.73
CA TYR A 282 -22.12 25.90 -26.39
C TYR A 282 -21.96 24.46 -25.91
N SER A 283 -22.55 24.14 -24.77
CA SER A 283 -22.51 22.81 -24.18
C SER A 283 -23.79 22.55 -23.42
N ARG A 284 -24.26 21.29 -23.47
CA ARG A 284 -25.42 20.82 -22.71
C ARG A 284 -25.13 20.69 -21.21
N GLN A 285 -23.86 20.59 -20.84
CA GLN A 285 -23.40 20.58 -19.46
C GLN A 285 -22.72 21.90 -19.14
N ILE A 286 -22.87 22.39 -17.91
CA ILE A 286 -22.14 23.56 -17.41
C ILE A 286 -20.65 23.19 -17.31
N GLN A 287 -19.81 23.94 -17.99
CA GLN A 287 -18.38 23.71 -18.10
C GLN A 287 -17.62 25.03 -18.06
N ASP A 288 -16.47 25.03 -17.40
CA ASP A 288 -15.60 26.22 -17.28
C ASP A 288 -14.56 26.32 -18.41
N ILE A 289 -14.37 25.24 -19.19
CA ILE A 289 -13.31 25.11 -20.18
C ILE A 289 -13.89 24.47 -21.44
N CYS A 290 -13.67 25.09 -22.60
CA CYS A 290 -14.10 24.54 -23.88
C CYS A 290 -13.34 23.26 -24.28
N ASP A 291 -13.93 22.45 -25.15
CA ASP A 291 -13.37 21.16 -25.55
C ASP A 291 -12.01 21.27 -26.26
N LEU A 292 -11.79 22.34 -27.02
CA LEU A 292 -10.48 22.63 -27.65
C LEU A 292 -9.40 22.80 -26.59
N CYS A 293 -9.68 23.61 -25.56
CA CYS A 293 -8.77 23.84 -24.43
C CYS A 293 -8.53 22.56 -23.61
N LYS A 294 -9.54 21.71 -23.43
CA LYS A 294 -9.40 20.40 -22.78
C LYS A 294 -8.48 19.47 -23.60
N LYS A 295 -8.73 19.34 -24.91
CA LYS A 295 -7.89 18.54 -25.84
C LYS A 295 -6.44 19.02 -25.83
N ALA A 296 -6.22 20.34 -25.88
CA ALA A 296 -4.88 20.93 -25.81
C ALA A 296 -4.16 20.59 -24.49
N ARG A 297 -4.85 20.69 -23.34
CA ARG A 297 -4.28 20.33 -22.03
C ARG A 297 -3.94 18.85 -21.94
N LYS A 298 -4.82 17.96 -22.46
CA LYS A 298 -4.56 16.53 -22.52
C LYS A 298 -3.31 16.21 -23.35
N LYS A 299 -3.16 16.84 -24.53
CA LYS A 299 -1.98 16.67 -25.39
C LYS A 299 -0.71 17.19 -24.73
N GLN A 300 -0.77 18.33 -24.05
CA GLN A 300 0.36 18.85 -23.28
C GLN A 300 0.80 17.90 -22.16
N TYR A 301 -0.16 17.33 -21.42
CA TYR A 301 0.12 16.32 -20.40
C TYR A 301 0.74 15.05 -21.00
N GLN A 302 0.19 14.54 -22.11
CA GLN A 302 0.75 13.38 -22.82
C GLN A 302 2.19 13.62 -23.28
N LYS A 303 2.49 14.81 -23.84
CA LYS A 303 3.86 15.20 -24.20
C LYS A 303 4.79 15.20 -22.97
N LYS A 304 4.36 15.81 -21.86
CA LYS A 304 5.14 15.83 -20.61
C LYS A 304 5.39 14.42 -20.07
N TRP A 305 4.35 13.58 -20.04
CA TRP A 305 4.43 12.19 -19.60
C TRP A 305 5.40 11.38 -20.47
N ALA A 306 5.35 11.54 -21.79
CA ALA A 306 6.27 10.87 -22.71
C ALA A 306 7.73 11.29 -22.51
N VAL A 307 7.99 12.58 -22.22
CA VAL A 307 9.35 13.06 -21.92
C VAL A 307 9.87 12.50 -20.59
N LEU A 308 9.03 12.47 -19.56
CA LEU A 308 9.41 11.95 -18.24
C LEU A 308 9.70 10.43 -18.26
N ASN A 309 8.94 9.66 -19.05
CA ASN A 309 9.08 8.20 -19.13
C ASN A 309 9.98 7.70 -20.27
N LYS A 310 10.54 8.59 -21.11
CA LYS A 310 11.63 8.26 -22.05
C LYS A 310 13.02 8.34 -21.40
N ARG A 311 13.11 8.81 -20.14
CA ARG A 311 14.38 8.92 -19.38
C ARG A 311 14.62 7.72 -18.46
N THR A 312 13.97 6.59 -18.74
CA THR A 312 14.19 5.27 -18.13
C THR A 312 14.41 4.27 -19.24
#